data_AF-A0A534XPJ4-F1
#
_entry.id   AF-A0A534XPJ4-F1
#
_cell.length_a   1.000
_cell.length_b   1.000
_cell.length_c   1.000
_cell.angle_alpha   90.00
_cell.angle_beta   90.00
_cell.angle_gamma   90.00
#
_symmetry.space_group_name_H-M   'P 1'
#
loop_
_entity.id
_entity.type
_entity.pdbx_description
1 polymer ?
#
loop_
_entity_poly.entity_id
_entity_poly.type
_entity_poly.pdbx_seq_one_letter_code
_entity_poly.pdbx_strand_id
1 'polypeptide(L)'
;MEGTDLRAELSRSYYVRSRTARTAAFRMAYIAYARTVAGWQLRKPTAEARASLRRRIEDLFARDWQDANDGLYPRELIDGLPWREYALAAPKLIADLPKTRERIRSRRHDELPGQAERYPRYYARNFHYQTDGYLGHTSA
;
A
#
# COMPACT_ATOMS: atom_id res chain seq x y z
N MET A 1 2.62 39.52 2.29
CA MET A 1 1.69 38.39 2.45
C MET A 1 1.77 37.42 1.26
N GLU A 2 1.81 37.93 0.03
CA GLU A 2 1.92 37.19 -1.24
C GLU A 2 2.98 36.06 -1.27
N GLY A 3 4.20 36.30 -0.78
CA GLY A 3 5.27 35.28 -0.80
C GLY A 3 5.06 34.05 0.10
N THR A 4 4.15 34.11 1.08
CA THR A 4 3.84 32.96 1.96
C THR A 4 2.86 32.01 1.29
N ASP A 5 1.88 32.58 0.57
CA ASP A 5 0.83 31.86 -0.15
C ASP A 5 1.41 31.02 -1.31
N LEU A 6 2.28 31.64 -2.12
CA LEU A 6 3.03 30.96 -3.18
C LEU A 6 3.83 29.75 -2.68
N ARG A 7 4.43 29.83 -1.48
CA ARG A 7 5.16 28.69 -0.88
C ARG A 7 4.22 27.56 -0.49
N ALA A 8 3.05 27.87 0.07
CA ALA A 8 2.04 26.86 0.42
C ALA A 8 1.50 26.17 -0.84
N GLU A 9 1.15 26.93 -1.88
CA GLU A 9 0.63 26.40 -3.15
C GLU A 9 1.66 25.53 -3.90
N LEU A 10 2.92 25.96 -3.95
CA LEU A 10 4.01 25.18 -4.54
C LEU A 10 4.24 23.86 -3.78
N SER A 11 4.18 23.90 -2.45
CA SER A 11 4.37 22.71 -1.61
C SER A 11 3.21 21.72 -1.78
N ARG A 12 1.97 22.21 -1.83
CA ARG A 12 0.76 21.42 -2.17
C ARG A 12 0.87 20.80 -3.56
N SER A 13 1.30 21.58 -4.55
CA SER A 13 1.48 21.11 -5.93
C SER A 13 2.55 20.04 -6.04
N TYR A 14 3.67 20.18 -5.32
CA TYR A 14 4.72 19.18 -5.22
C TYR A 14 4.21 17.89 -4.56
N TYR A 15 3.44 18.01 -3.46
CA TYR A 15 2.85 16.87 -2.77
C TYR A 15 1.93 16.04 -3.68
N VAL A 16 0.92 16.68 -4.28
CA VAL A 16 -0.05 16.00 -5.15
C VAL A 16 0.65 15.32 -6.33
N ARG A 17 1.62 16.00 -6.97
CA ARG A 17 2.39 15.44 -8.10
C ARG A 17 3.26 14.26 -7.66
N SER A 18 4.01 14.39 -6.56
CA SER A 18 4.91 13.33 -6.07
C SER A 18 4.16 12.09 -5.59
N ARG A 19 3.04 12.27 -4.88
CA ARG A 19 2.15 11.18 -4.44
C ARG A 19 1.49 10.49 -5.63
N THR A 20 1.00 11.25 -6.61
CA THR A 20 0.42 10.69 -7.87
C THR A 20 1.46 9.90 -8.67
N ALA A 21 2.68 10.42 -8.82
CA ALA A 21 3.78 9.71 -9.48
C ALA A 21 4.16 8.41 -8.74
N ARG A 22 4.21 8.43 -7.40
CA ARG A 22 4.45 7.25 -6.56
C ARG A 22 3.35 6.20 -6.72
N THR A 23 2.08 6.60 -6.73
CA THR A 23 0.94 5.70 -6.99
C THR A 23 1.01 5.08 -8.38
N ALA A 24 1.43 5.84 -9.40
CA ALA A 24 1.68 5.30 -10.73
C ALA A 24 2.84 4.28 -10.75
N ALA A 25 3.95 4.53 -10.03
CA ALA A 25 5.07 3.61 -9.92
C ALA A 25 4.67 2.27 -9.25
N PHE A 26 3.98 2.32 -8.11
CA PHE A 26 3.45 1.11 -7.45
C PHE A 26 2.48 0.33 -8.36
N ARG A 27 1.60 1.04 -9.08
CA ARG A 27 0.70 0.42 -10.06
C ARG A 27 1.47 -0.27 -11.17
N MET A 28 2.55 0.31 -11.69
CA MET A 28 3.38 -0.30 -12.74
C MET A 28 4.10 -1.54 -12.22
N ALA A 29 4.66 -1.50 -11.01
CA ALA A 29 5.26 -2.67 -10.36
C ALA A 29 4.24 -3.81 -10.15
N TYR A 30 3.02 -3.47 -9.68
CA TYR A 30 1.93 -4.43 -9.55
C TYR A 30 1.47 -5.02 -10.88
N ILE A 31 1.37 -4.21 -11.95
CA ILE A 31 1.05 -4.69 -13.30
C ILE A 31 2.15 -5.64 -13.82
N ALA A 32 3.43 -5.33 -13.57
CA ALA A 32 4.53 -6.21 -13.93
C ALA A 32 4.41 -7.55 -13.19
N TYR A 33 4.33 -7.54 -11.85
CA TYR A 33 4.13 -8.73 -11.02
C TYR A 33 2.91 -9.56 -11.47
N ALA A 34 1.76 -8.92 -11.69
CA ALA A 34 0.54 -9.60 -12.10
C ALA A 34 0.70 -10.31 -13.45
N ARG A 35 1.44 -9.72 -14.39
CA ARG A 35 1.68 -10.30 -15.72
C ARG A 35 2.77 -11.37 -15.72
N THR A 36 3.91 -11.13 -15.08
CA THR A 36 5.09 -12.01 -15.14
C THR A 36 5.07 -13.13 -14.11
N VAL A 37 4.65 -12.84 -12.88
CA VAL A 37 4.60 -13.82 -11.78
C VAL A 37 3.21 -14.44 -11.70
N ALA A 38 2.15 -13.63 -11.54
CA ALA A 38 0.81 -14.15 -11.31
C ALA A 38 0.15 -14.78 -12.56
N GLY A 39 0.61 -14.42 -13.76
CA GLY A 39 0.08 -14.90 -15.05
C GLY A 39 -1.28 -14.29 -15.42
N TRP A 40 -1.66 -13.17 -14.81
CA TRP A 40 -2.98 -12.57 -14.95
C TRP A 40 -3.10 -11.70 -16.21
N GLN A 41 -4.17 -11.95 -16.97
CA GLN A 41 -4.54 -11.13 -18.13
C GLN A 41 -5.29 -9.86 -17.68
N LEU A 42 -4.53 -8.81 -17.36
CA LEU A 42 -5.11 -7.52 -16.99
C LEU A 42 -5.73 -6.81 -18.21
N ARG A 43 -7.02 -6.44 -18.09
CA ARG A 43 -7.73 -5.60 -19.07
C ARG A 43 -7.09 -4.20 -19.12
N LYS A 44 -6.80 -3.70 -20.32
CA LYS A 44 -6.34 -2.31 -20.51
C LYS A 44 -7.53 -1.35 -20.29
N PRO A 45 -7.43 -0.36 -19.38
CA PRO A 45 -8.46 0.66 -19.22
C PRO A 45 -8.47 1.64 -20.41
N THR A 46 -9.63 2.23 -20.70
CA THR A 46 -9.78 3.26 -21.73
C THR A 46 -8.98 4.52 -21.40
N ALA A 47 -8.74 5.40 -22.38
CA ALA A 47 -8.08 6.68 -22.14
C ALA A 47 -8.85 7.54 -21.12
N GLU A 48 -10.18 7.60 -21.26
CA GLU A 48 -11.08 8.29 -20.34
C GLU A 48 -11.02 7.71 -18.92
N ALA A 49 -11.10 6.38 -18.76
CA ALA A 49 -11.02 5.74 -17.45
C ALA A 49 -9.66 6.00 -16.77
N ARG A 50 -8.57 6.05 -17.54
CA ARG A 50 -7.25 6.46 -17.02
C ARG A 50 -7.22 7.92 -16.58
N ALA A 51 -7.79 8.83 -17.36
CA ALA A 51 -7.84 10.26 -17.03
C ALA A 51 -8.74 10.52 -15.80
N SER A 52 -9.93 9.92 -15.75
CA SER A 52 -10.86 9.99 -14.62
C SER A 52 -10.23 9.46 -13.32
N LEU A 53 -9.54 8.31 -13.39
CA LEU A 53 -8.82 7.76 -12.25
C LEU A 53 -7.65 8.66 -11.80
N ARG A 54 -6.89 9.25 -12.74
CA ARG A 54 -5.80 10.19 -12.40
C ARG A 54 -6.33 11.41 -11.65
N ARG A 55 -7.37 12.06 -12.18
CA ARG A 55 -8.00 13.21 -11.52
C ARG A 55 -8.48 12.86 -10.11
N ARG A 56 -9.21 11.75 -9.94
CA ARG A 56 -9.70 11.30 -8.62
C ARG A 56 -8.59 11.03 -7.60
N ILE A 57 -7.40 10.61 -8.06
CA ILE A 57 -6.21 10.42 -7.21
C ILE A 57 -5.58 11.79 -6.87
N GLU A 58 -5.47 12.69 -7.84
CA GLU A 58 -5.01 14.07 -7.65
C GLU A 58 -5.94 14.82 -6.66
N ASP A 59 -7.26 14.71 -6.83
CA ASP A 59 -8.31 15.26 -5.96
C ASP A 59 -8.32 14.64 -4.55
N LEU A 60 -7.85 13.39 -4.40
CA LEU A 60 -7.70 12.74 -3.09
C LEU A 60 -6.50 13.33 -2.34
N PHE A 61 -5.32 13.37 -2.97
CA PHE A 61 -4.13 13.97 -2.35
C PHE A 61 -4.26 15.49 -2.12
N ALA A 62 -5.07 16.17 -2.93
CA ALA A 62 -5.39 17.59 -2.74
C ALA A 62 -6.23 17.84 -1.47
N ARG A 63 -7.09 16.89 -1.09
CA ARG A 63 -7.88 16.93 0.16
C ARG A 63 -7.05 16.49 1.36
N ASP A 64 -6.32 15.39 1.24
CA ASP A 64 -5.37 14.90 2.24
C ASP A 64 -4.34 15.97 2.67
N TRP A 65 -3.84 16.79 1.72
CA TRP A 65 -3.04 17.97 2.06
C TRP A 65 -3.80 19.00 2.91
N GLN A 66 -5.08 19.24 2.59
CA GLN A 66 -5.92 20.21 3.28
C GLN A 66 -6.32 19.71 4.68
N ASP A 67 -6.71 18.45 4.81
CA ASP A 67 -7.06 17.79 6.07
C ASP A 67 -5.90 17.88 7.09
N ALA A 68 -4.66 17.68 6.63
CA ALA A 68 -3.45 17.89 7.43
C ALA A 68 -3.16 19.37 7.75
N ASN A 69 -3.52 20.29 6.84
CA ASN A 69 -3.34 21.73 7.04
C ASN A 69 -4.38 22.32 8.00
N ASP A 70 -5.59 21.76 8.01
CA ASP A 70 -6.69 22.11 8.91
C ASP A 70 -6.54 21.44 10.29
N GLY A 71 -5.48 20.63 10.48
CA GLY A 71 -5.11 20.04 11.76
C GLY A 71 -5.85 18.77 12.13
N LEU A 72 -6.53 18.09 11.18
CA LEU A 72 -7.22 16.83 11.45
C LEU A 72 -6.26 15.69 11.84
N TYR A 73 -5.00 15.78 11.41
CA TYR A 73 -3.90 14.92 11.85
C TYR A 73 -2.53 15.60 11.65
N PRO A 74 -1.45 15.11 12.29
CA PRO A 74 -0.13 15.73 12.21
C PRO A 74 0.47 15.78 10.80
N ARG A 75 1.05 16.94 10.50
CA ARG A 75 1.69 17.37 9.24
C ARG A 75 2.74 16.37 8.73
N GLU A 76 3.49 15.80 9.67
CA GLU A 76 4.66 14.96 9.46
C GLU A 76 4.30 13.60 8.82
N LEU A 77 3.06 13.14 9.00
CA LEU A 77 2.56 11.87 8.45
C LEU A 77 2.50 11.87 6.91
N ILE A 78 2.34 13.05 6.30
CA ILE A 78 2.30 13.21 4.84
C ILE A 78 3.57 13.81 4.24
N ASP A 79 4.32 14.58 5.02
CA ASP A 79 5.62 15.11 4.57
C ASP A 79 6.71 14.02 4.55
N GLY A 80 6.62 13.04 5.45
CA GLY A 80 7.52 11.88 5.49
C GLY A 80 7.21 10.78 4.47
N LEU A 81 8.25 10.03 4.09
CA LEU A 81 8.12 8.61 3.75
C LEU A 81 9.33 7.83 4.26
N PRO A 82 9.13 6.74 5.04
CA PRO A 82 10.22 5.90 5.55
C PRO A 82 10.75 4.97 4.44
N TRP A 83 11.39 5.55 3.42
CA TRP A 83 11.91 4.84 2.26
C TRP A 83 12.97 3.79 2.62
N ARG A 84 13.78 4.06 3.65
CA ARG A 84 14.82 3.14 4.11
C ARG A 84 14.21 1.89 4.73
N GLU A 85 13.20 2.08 5.55
CA GLU A 85 12.45 1.02 6.24
C GLU A 85 11.72 0.14 5.21
N TYR A 86 11.08 0.76 4.21
CA TYR A 86 10.47 0.03 3.09
C TYR A 86 11.49 -0.72 2.22
N ALA A 87 12.65 -0.13 1.94
CA ALA A 87 13.72 -0.79 1.19
C ALA A 87 14.29 -2.00 1.94
N LEU A 88 14.45 -1.90 3.26
CA LEU A 88 14.89 -3.00 4.13
C LEU A 88 13.82 -4.11 4.26
N ALA A 89 12.53 -3.75 4.26
CA ALA A 89 11.42 -4.71 4.33
C ALA A 89 11.13 -5.43 3.00
N ALA A 90 11.42 -4.79 1.85
CA ALA A 90 11.04 -5.29 0.52
C ALA A 90 11.59 -6.71 0.19
N PRO A 91 12.85 -7.09 0.53
CA PRO A 91 13.33 -8.46 0.30
C PRO A 91 12.53 -9.53 1.05
N LYS A 92 12.19 -9.29 2.34
CA LYS A 92 11.35 -10.21 3.15
C LYS A 92 9.98 -10.38 2.50
N LEU A 93 9.36 -9.28 2.06
CA LEU A 93 8.06 -9.30 1.38
C LEU A 93 8.11 -10.07 0.05
N ILE A 94 9.12 -9.83 -0.79
CA ILE A 94 9.27 -10.50 -2.09
C ILE A 94 9.51 -12.01 -1.91
N ALA A 95 10.31 -12.41 -0.93
CA ALA A 95 10.59 -13.81 -0.61
C ALA A 95 9.35 -14.59 -0.12
N ASP A 96 8.36 -13.91 0.46
CA ASP A 96 7.12 -14.54 0.92
C ASP A 96 6.03 -14.66 -0.18
N LEU A 97 6.13 -13.89 -1.28
CA LEU A 97 5.14 -13.91 -2.37
C LEU A 97 4.83 -15.33 -2.91
N PRO A 98 5.79 -16.26 -3.09
CA PRO A 98 5.48 -17.62 -3.53
C PRO A 98 4.60 -18.39 -2.52
N LYS A 99 4.90 -18.28 -1.22
CA LYS A 99 4.15 -18.92 -0.13
C LYS A 99 2.73 -18.34 -0.05
N THR A 100 2.63 -17.02 0.00
CA THR A 100 1.34 -16.30 -0.02
C THR A 100 0.50 -16.70 -1.25
N ARG A 101 1.10 -16.83 -2.44
CA ARG A 101 0.39 -17.27 -3.66
C ARG A 101 -0.09 -18.72 -3.57
N GLU A 102 0.69 -19.62 -3.00
CA GLU A 102 0.28 -21.01 -2.79
C GLU A 102 -0.91 -21.09 -1.82
N ARG A 103 -0.85 -20.36 -0.70
CA ARG A 103 -1.96 -20.21 0.27
C ARG A 103 -3.23 -19.68 -0.40
N ILE A 104 -3.13 -18.65 -1.25
CA ILE A 104 -4.25 -18.13 -2.06
C ILE A 104 -4.84 -19.22 -2.98
N ARG A 105 -4.01 -19.94 -3.73
CA ARG A 105 -4.46 -20.98 -4.67
C ARG A 105 -5.16 -22.15 -3.96
N SER A 106 -4.66 -22.52 -2.79
CA SER A 106 -5.16 -23.64 -1.97
C SER A 106 -6.28 -23.24 -1.00
N ARG A 107 -6.63 -21.95 -0.94
CA ARG A 107 -7.59 -21.37 0.02
C ARG A 107 -7.22 -21.59 1.50
N ARG A 108 -5.94 -21.87 1.81
CA ARG A 108 -5.40 -22.02 3.18
C ARG A 108 -5.27 -20.66 3.88
N HIS A 109 -6.42 -20.08 4.23
CA HIS A 109 -6.57 -18.82 4.96
C HIS A 109 -6.74 -19.04 6.48
N ASP A 110 -6.98 -20.28 6.87
CA ASP A 110 -7.35 -20.79 8.20
C ASP A 110 -6.27 -21.70 8.81
N GLU A 111 -5.10 -21.80 8.17
CA GLU A 111 -3.98 -22.66 8.58
C GLU A 111 -3.22 -22.06 9.78
N LEU A 112 -3.47 -22.59 10.98
CA LEU A 112 -2.92 -22.06 12.24
C LEU A 112 -1.66 -22.82 12.68
N PRO A 113 -0.66 -22.15 13.30
CA PRO A 113 0.48 -22.84 13.89
C PRO A 113 0.03 -23.68 15.09
N GLY A 114 0.69 -24.82 15.36
CA GLY A 114 0.26 -25.82 16.35
C GLY A 114 0.14 -25.36 17.81
N GLN A 115 0.59 -24.15 18.13
CA GLN A 115 0.36 -23.50 19.44
C GLN A 115 -0.97 -22.74 19.55
N ALA A 116 -1.75 -22.66 18.46
CA ALA A 116 -3.03 -21.98 18.37
C ALA A 116 -4.11 -22.52 19.33
N GLU A 117 -4.10 -23.82 19.63
CA GLU A 117 -5.04 -24.47 20.57
C GLU A 117 -4.95 -23.90 21.99
N ARG A 118 -3.84 -23.24 22.33
CA ARG A 118 -3.62 -22.59 23.64
C ARG A 118 -4.30 -21.23 23.79
N TYR A 119 -4.90 -20.69 22.72
CA TYR A 119 -5.46 -19.35 22.70
C TYR A 119 -6.94 -19.36 22.29
N PRO A 120 -7.76 -18.42 22.77
CA PRO A 120 -9.13 -18.27 22.29
C PRO A 120 -9.18 -18.07 20.77
N ARG A 121 -10.16 -18.67 20.10
CA ARG A 121 -10.33 -18.65 18.63
C ARG A 121 -10.27 -17.25 18.01
N TYR A 122 -10.53 -16.18 18.77
CA TYR A 122 -10.36 -14.81 18.29
C TYR A 122 -8.89 -14.49 17.91
N TYR A 123 -7.93 -14.88 18.76
CA TYR A 123 -6.49 -14.60 18.63
C TYR A 123 -5.76 -15.65 17.78
N ALA A 124 -6.26 -16.89 17.80
CA ALA A 124 -5.83 -17.97 16.94
C ALA A 124 -6.43 -17.85 15.52
N ARG A 125 -6.19 -16.73 14.82
CA ARG A 125 -6.61 -16.50 13.43
C ARG A 125 -5.51 -15.86 12.60
N ASN A 126 -5.47 -16.22 11.33
CA ASN A 126 -4.71 -15.50 10.33
C ASN A 126 -5.53 -14.32 9.81
N PHE A 127 -4.85 -13.25 9.41
CA PHE A 127 -5.46 -12.21 8.58
C PHE A 127 -5.12 -12.49 7.11
N HIS A 128 -6.14 -12.77 6.31
CA HIS A 128 -6.02 -13.13 4.89
C HIS A 128 -5.12 -14.37 4.65
N TYR A 129 -4.03 -14.22 3.89
CA TYR A 129 -3.12 -15.29 3.49
C TYR A 129 -1.70 -15.08 4.04
N GLN A 130 -1.57 -14.32 5.13
CA GLN A 130 -0.30 -14.09 5.83
C GLN A 130 0.35 -15.41 6.24
N THR A 131 1.65 -15.56 5.97
CA THR A 131 2.45 -16.68 6.46
C THR A 131 2.51 -16.69 8.00
N ASP A 132 2.27 -17.87 8.59
CA ASP A 132 2.35 -18.23 10.02
C ASP A 132 1.43 -17.47 11.01
N GLY A 133 0.66 -16.48 10.53
CA GLY A 133 -0.35 -15.78 11.32
C GLY A 133 0.21 -14.94 12.47
N TYR A 134 -0.66 -14.43 13.35
CA TYR A 134 -0.24 -13.61 14.49
C TYR A 134 0.69 -14.35 15.47
N LEU A 135 0.58 -15.68 15.55
CA LEU A 135 1.34 -16.54 16.45
C LEU A 135 2.66 -17.07 15.85
N GLY A 136 3.03 -16.62 14.64
CA GLY A 136 4.26 -17.00 13.95
C GLY A 136 5.49 -16.20 14.42
N HIS A 137 6.66 -16.84 14.46
CA HIS A 137 7.92 -16.21 14.88
C HIS A 137 8.38 -15.02 14.03
N THR A 138 7.77 -14.82 12.85
CA THR A 138 8.12 -13.77 11.88
C THR A 138 7.13 -12.60 11.83
N SER A 139 6.11 -12.63 12.70
CA SER A 139 5.01 -11.66 12.79
C SER A 139 5.21 -10.54 13.81
N ALA A 140 6.42 -10.44 14.37
CA ALA A 140 6.96 -9.28 15.08
C ALA A 140 8.01 -8.58 14.20
#